data_AF-A0A151RNL9-F1
#
_entry.id   AF-A0A151RNL9-F1
#
_cell.length_a   1.000
_cell.length_b   1.000
_cell.length_c   1.000
_cell.angle_alpha   90.00
_cell.angle_beta   90.00
_cell.angle_gamma   90.00
#
_symmetry.space_group_name_H-M   'P 1'
#
loop_
_entity.id
_entity.type
_entity.pdbx_description
1 polymer ?
#
loop_
_entity_poly.entity_id
_entity_poly.type
_entity_poly.pdbx_seq_one_letter_code
_entity_poly.pdbx_strand_id
1 'polypeptide(L)'
;FEVIQKIGFVAYKLKLPETTKIHPIFHISLLKRILQGVTPCLPRHDSITLPLTTSEFGPTIHPWAVLQCKVITRNNKKVSQVLIQWDISEPNDATWEDVAEVNNSYP
;
A
#
# COMPACT_ATOMS: atom_id res chain seq x y z
N PHE A 1 -3.25 -14.38 -12.09
CA PHE A 1 -3.97 -15.38 -11.27
C PHE A 1 -4.93 -16.15 -12.15
N GLU A 2 -5.10 -17.45 -11.87
CA GLU A 2 -6.05 -18.31 -12.60
C GLU A 2 -7.49 -17.99 -12.19
N VAL A 3 -8.40 -17.87 -13.16
CA VAL A 3 -9.83 -17.67 -12.91
C VAL A 3 -10.51 -19.03 -12.77
N ILE A 4 -11.02 -19.34 -11.59
CA ILE A 4 -11.74 -20.59 -11.31
C ILE A 4 -13.19 -20.49 -11.80
N GLN A 5 -13.83 -19.34 -11.58
CA GLN A 5 -15.25 -19.17 -11.86
C GLN A 5 -15.57 -17.72 -12.19
N LYS A 6 -16.46 -17.52 -13.18
CA LYS A 6 -17.10 -16.22 -13.43
C LYS A 6 -18.48 -16.21 -12.76
N ILE A 7 -18.74 -15.20 -11.94
CA ILE A 7 -19.98 -15.04 -11.17
C ILE A 7 -20.68 -13.77 -11.68
N GLY A 8 -21.75 -13.97 -12.45
CA GLY A 8 -22.47 -12.88 -13.09
C GLY A 8 -21.58 -12.09 -14.07
N PHE A 9 -21.85 -10.80 -14.21
CA PHE A 9 -21.14 -9.93 -15.16
C PHE A 9 -19.89 -9.27 -14.57
N VAL A 10 -19.87 -9.06 -13.25
CA VAL A 10 -18.90 -8.18 -12.59
C VAL A 10 -18.04 -8.88 -11.54
N ALA A 11 -18.18 -10.18 -11.30
CA ALA A 11 -17.39 -10.87 -10.27
C ALA A 11 -16.69 -12.12 -10.82
N TYR A 12 -15.46 -12.35 -10.35
CA TYR A 12 -14.64 -13.50 -10.70
C TYR A 12 -14.02 -14.11 -9.45
N LYS A 13 -14.08 -15.43 -9.35
CA LYS A 13 -13.38 -16.21 -8.33
C LYS A 13 -11.98 -16.56 -8.85
N LEU A 14 -10.95 -16.12 -8.15
CA LEU A 14 -9.56 -16.40 -8.47
C LEU A 14 -9.01 -17.55 -7.62
N LYS A 15 -8.04 -18.27 -8.19
CA LYS A 15 -7.20 -19.23 -7.45
C LYS A 15 -6.12 -18.45 -6.71
N LEU A 16 -6.38 -18.18 -5.44
CA LEU A 16 -5.42 -17.56 -4.54
C LEU A 16 -4.64 -18.64 -3.77
N PRO A 17 -3.39 -18.36 -3.34
CA PRO A 17 -2.68 -19.21 -2.39
C PRO A 17 -3.48 -19.42 -1.09
N GLU A 18 -3.31 -20.58 -0.45
CA GLU A 18 -3.99 -20.90 0.82
C GLU A 18 -3.61 -19.94 1.97
N THR A 19 -2.45 -19.30 1.87
CA THR A 19 -1.97 -18.28 2.82
C THR A 19 -2.72 -16.94 2.70
N THR A 20 -3.60 -16.79 1.71
CA THR A 20 -4.25 -15.52 1.41
C THR A 20 -5.41 -15.27 2.37
N LYS A 21 -5.39 -14.11 3.05
CA LYS A 21 -6.43 -13.71 4.00
C LYS A 21 -7.61 -12.93 3.39
N ILE A 22 -7.56 -12.65 2.09
CA ILE A 22 -8.62 -11.92 1.39
C ILE A 22 -9.58 -12.88 0.67
N HIS A 23 -10.83 -12.46 0.52
CA HIS A 23 -11.84 -13.28 -0.13
C HIS A 23 -11.48 -13.52 -1.61
N PRO A 24 -11.61 -14.75 -2.14
CA PRO A 24 -11.19 -15.08 -3.51
C PRO A 24 -12.09 -14.51 -4.61
N ILE A 25 -13.12 -13.73 -4.27
CA ILE A 25 -14.06 -13.14 -5.22
C ILE A 25 -13.71 -11.67 -5.41
N PHE A 26 -13.41 -11.29 -6.66
CA PHE A 26 -13.03 -9.95 -7.03
C PHE A 26 -14.07 -9.33 -7.95
N HIS A 27 -14.50 -8.12 -7.61
CA HIS A 27 -15.39 -7.32 -8.45
C HIS A 27 -14.59 -6.50 -9.45
N ILE A 28 -14.90 -6.67 -10.73
CA ILE A 28 -14.19 -6.01 -11.84
C ILE A 28 -14.85 -4.69 -12.27
N SER A 29 -15.86 -4.21 -11.56
CA SER A 29 -16.61 -3.00 -11.90
C SER A 29 -15.75 -1.74 -11.95
N LEU A 30 -14.66 -1.71 -11.17
CA LEU A 30 -13.71 -0.59 -11.11
C LEU A 30 -12.43 -0.83 -11.91
N LEU A 31 -12.30 -1.99 -12.58
CA LEU A 31 -11.10 -2.30 -13.35
C LEU A 31 -11.21 -1.74 -14.77
N LYS A 32 -10.15 -1.09 -15.24
CA LYS A 32 -10.00 -0.70 -16.64
C LYS A 32 -9.37 -1.84 -17.43
N ARG A 33 -9.92 -2.11 -18.62
CA ARG A 33 -9.34 -3.07 -19.56
C ARG A 33 -7.98 -2.54 -20.05
N ILE A 34 -6.91 -3.27 -19.77
CA ILE A 34 -5.60 -3.03 -20.40
C ILE A 34 -5.61 -3.69 -21.78
N LEU A 35 -5.29 -2.91 -22.82
CA LEU A 35 -5.17 -3.41 -24.19
C LEU A 35 -3.77 -3.97 -24.41
N GLN A 36 -3.69 -5.10 -25.10
CA GLN A 36 -2.44 -5.79 -25.42
C GLN A 36 -1.49 -4.83 -26.17
N GLY A 37 -0.23 -4.75 -25.74
CA GLY A 37 0.79 -3.85 -26.31
C GLY A 37 0.92 -2.49 -25.62
N VAL A 38 -0.01 -2.13 -24.73
CA VAL A 38 0.19 -1.03 -23.78
C VAL A 38 0.74 -1.65 -22.50
N THR A 39 2.07 -1.61 -22.32
CA THR A 39 2.61 -1.63 -20.96
C THR A 39 2.02 -0.40 -20.31
N PRO A 40 1.14 -0.50 -19.30
CA PRO A 40 0.80 0.69 -18.57
C PRO A 40 2.14 1.27 -18.09
N CYS A 41 2.33 2.58 -18.17
CA CYS A 41 3.36 3.24 -17.38
C CYS A 41 2.93 3.05 -15.93
N LEU A 42 3.07 1.83 -15.46
CA LEU A 42 2.85 1.48 -14.11
C LEU A 42 3.98 2.22 -13.38
N PRO A 43 3.65 3.09 -12.41
CA PRO A 43 4.66 3.62 -11.53
C PRO A 43 5.41 2.42 -10.95
N ARG A 44 6.69 2.60 -10.61
CA ARG A 44 7.75 1.62 -10.27
C ARG A 44 7.41 0.46 -9.30
N HIS A 45 6.16 0.33 -8.86
CA HIS A 45 5.60 -0.57 -7.87
C HIS A 45 4.95 -1.86 -8.43
N ASP A 46 5.30 -2.39 -9.61
CA ASP A 46 4.65 -3.63 -10.12
C ASP A 46 5.24 -4.94 -9.67
N SER A 47 5.59 -4.97 -8.41
CA SER A 47 5.11 -6.09 -7.61
C SER A 47 4.38 -5.50 -6.43
N ILE A 48 3.15 -5.00 -6.64
CA ILE A 48 2.11 -5.10 -5.61
C ILE A 48 1.90 -6.60 -5.42
N THR A 49 2.85 -7.21 -4.74
CA THR A 49 2.63 -8.42 -3.99
C THR A 49 1.50 -8.01 -3.08
N LEU A 50 0.30 -8.55 -3.30
CA LEU A 50 -0.83 -8.39 -2.37
C LEU A 50 -0.22 -8.42 -0.98
N PRO A 51 -0.33 -7.35 -0.16
CA PRO A 51 0.46 -7.23 1.05
C PRO A 51 0.27 -8.51 1.85
N LEU A 52 1.33 -9.34 1.86
CA LEU A 52 1.30 -10.69 2.45
C LEU A 52 0.97 -10.60 3.94
N THR A 53 1.16 -9.41 4.50
CA THR A 53 0.88 -8.99 5.87
C THR A 53 -0.38 -8.13 5.90
N THR A 54 -1.53 -8.74 5.69
CA THR A 54 -2.78 -8.20 6.24
C THR A 54 -2.78 -8.55 7.74
N SER A 55 -2.49 -7.56 8.58
CA SER A 55 -2.87 -7.62 10.00
C SER A 55 -4.40 -7.57 10.10
N GLU A 56 -4.97 -7.86 11.27
CA GLU A 56 -6.41 -7.71 11.50
C GLU A 56 -6.93 -6.26 11.25
N PHE A 57 -6.03 -5.28 11.19
CA PHE A 57 -6.30 -3.86 10.93
C PHE A 57 -6.03 -3.42 9.49
N GLY A 58 -5.61 -4.32 8.59
CA GLY A 58 -5.31 -4.01 7.20
C GLY A 58 -3.83 -4.18 6.81
N PRO A 59 -3.43 -3.69 5.63
CA PRO A 59 -2.07 -3.84 5.11
C PRO A 59 -1.07 -3.09 5.99
N THR A 60 -0.09 -3.82 6.54
CA THR A 60 1.02 -3.20 7.27
C THR A 60 2.00 -2.58 6.27
N ILE A 61 2.01 -1.25 6.20
CA ILE A 61 2.98 -0.48 5.42
C ILE A 61 4.20 -0.17 6.31
N HIS A 62 5.40 -0.24 5.74
CA HIS A 62 6.63 0.04 6.48
C HIS A 62 7.29 1.32 5.96
N PRO A 63 7.97 2.09 6.84
CA PRO A 63 8.78 3.22 6.41
C PRO A 63 9.92 2.72 5.50
N TRP A 64 9.97 3.24 4.27
CA TRP A 64 11.00 2.90 3.28
C TRP A 64 12.23 3.81 3.39
N ALA A 65 12.00 5.12 3.49
CA ALA A 65 13.09 6.10 3.59
C ALA A 65 12.65 7.36 4.34
N VAL A 66 13.57 7.97 5.07
CA VAL A 66 13.40 9.32 5.60
C VAL A 66 13.94 10.32 4.58
N LEU A 67 13.06 11.12 4.00
CA LEU A 67 13.39 12.09 2.96
C LEU A 67 13.88 13.43 3.54
N GLN A 68 13.33 13.83 4.69
CA GLN A 68 13.66 15.12 5.31
C GLN A 68 13.37 15.09 6.82
N CYS A 69 14.05 15.95 7.58
CA CYS A 69 13.77 16.22 8.99
C CYS A 69 13.44 17.70 9.19
N LYS A 70 12.51 18.02 10.09
CA LYS A 70 12.25 19.39 10.52
C LYS A 70 11.90 19.44 12.00
N VAL A 71 12.05 20.61 12.60
CA VAL A 71 11.58 20.89 13.97
C VAL A 71 10.49 21.95 13.88
N ILE A 72 9.31 21.63 14.42
CA ILE A 72 8.18 22.56 14.50
C ILE A 72 7.88 22.91 15.95
N THR A 73 7.27 24.07 16.19
CA THR A 73 6.75 24.43 17.51
C THR A 73 5.26 24.10 17.54
N ARG A 74 4.87 23.09 18.32
CA ARG A 74 3.48 22.67 18.54
C ARG A 74 3.17 22.81 20.03
N ASN A 75 2.14 23.58 20.39
CA ASN A 75 1.76 23.85 21.80
C ASN A 75 2.92 24.36 22.66
N ASN A 76 3.69 25.35 22.18
CA ASN A 76 4.90 25.89 22.83
C ASN A 76 6.03 24.87 23.10
N LYS A 77 5.96 23.67 22.51
CA LYS A 77 7.02 22.65 22.59
C LYS A 77 7.65 22.44 21.21
N LYS A 78 8.97 22.23 21.19
CA LYS A 78 9.68 21.83 19.96
C LYS A 78 9.45 20.34 19.72
N VAL A 79 8.90 20.00 18.57
CA VAL A 79 8.63 18.63 18.13
C VAL A 79 9.42 18.37 16.85
N SER A 80 10.20 17.29 16.86
CA SER A 80 10.93 16.82 15.68
C SER A 80 10.02 15.95 14.83
N GLN A 81 9.94 16.27 13.55
CA GLN A 81 9.20 15.49 12.54
C GLN A 81 10.14 15.00 11.45
N VAL A 82 9.80 13.84 10.89
CA VAL A 82 10.48 13.22 9.75
C VAL A 82 9.49 13.03 8.61
N LEU A 83 9.92 13.30 7.39
CA LEU A 83 9.17 13.05 6.17
C LEU A 83 9.46 11.62 5.73
N ILE A 84 8.48 10.74 5.87
CA ILE A 84 8.62 9.31 5.60
C ILE A 84 8.03 9.00 4.24
N GLN A 85 8.85 8.41 3.37
CA GLN A 85 8.38 7.67 2.22
C GLN A 85 7.98 6.27 2.67
N TRP A 86 6.78 5.83 2.31
CA TRP A 86 6.27 4.50 2.63
C TRP A 86 6.60 3.51 1.51
N ASP A 87 6.71 2.22 1.84
CA ASP A 87 7.07 1.14 0.90
C ASP A 87 6.17 1.03 -0.35
N ILE A 88 4.92 1.48 -0.25
CA ILE A 88 3.94 1.49 -1.34
C ILE A 88 3.65 2.89 -1.91
N SER A 89 4.35 3.93 -1.46
CA SER A 89 4.06 5.32 -1.87
C SER A 89 5.17 5.93 -2.71
N GLU A 90 4.80 6.85 -3.61
CA GLU A 90 5.78 7.68 -4.30
C GLU A 90 6.44 8.67 -3.33
N PRO A 91 7.64 9.19 -3.62
CA PRO A 91 8.27 10.22 -2.79
C PRO A 91 7.41 11.47 -2.61
N ASN A 92 6.56 11.79 -3.59
CA ASN A 92 5.64 12.92 -3.54
C ASN A 92 4.45 12.69 -2.58
N ASP A 93 4.16 11.43 -2.26
CA ASP A 93 3.10 11.04 -1.32
C ASP A 93 3.63 10.83 0.10
N ALA A 94 4.90 11.21 0.37
CA ALA A 94 5.51 11.09 1.69
C ALA A 94 4.79 11.95 2.73
N THR A 95 4.67 11.44 3.97
CA THR A 95 3.97 12.12 5.07
C THR A 95 4.91 12.56 6.18
N TRP A 96 4.56 13.65 6.87
CA TRP A 96 5.31 14.12 8.04
C TRP A 96 4.81 13.42 9.30
N GLU A 97 5.67 12.62 9.90
CA GLU A 97 5.39 11.87 11.13
C GLU A 97 6.25 12.38 12.30
N ASP A 98 5.72 12.30 13.51
CA ASP A 98 6.45 12.68 14.73
C ASP A 98 7.51 11.61 15.05
N VAL A 99 8.76 12.03 15.27
CA VAL A 99 9.90 11.09 15.49
C VAL A 99 9.64 10.14 16.67
N ALA A 100 8.97 10.61 17.71
CA ALA A 100 8.63 9.80 18.87
C ALA A 100 7.63 8.68 18.54
N GLU A 101 6.64 8.96 17.69
CA GLU A 101 5.62 7.98 17.27
C GLU A 101 6.22 6.94 16.33
N VAL A 102 7.08 7.38 15.41
CA VAL A 102 7.80 6.50 14.48
C VAL A 102 8.73 5.55 15.24
N ASN A 103 9.55 6.05 16.17
CA ASN A 103 10.44 5.20 16.96
C ASN A 103 9.70 4.21 17.87
N ASN A 104 8.49 4.55 18.32
CA ASN A 104 7.67 3.65 19.15
C ASN A 104 6.99 2.56 18.30
N SER A 105 6.62 2.89 17.06
CA SER A 105 5.89 1.99 16.16
C SER A 105 6.82 1.12 15.31
N TYR A 106 8.03 1.61 15.03
CA TYR A 106 9.06 0.97 14.21
C TYR A 106 10.44 1.10 14.90
N PRO A 107 10.66 0.46 16.06
CA PRO A 107 11.96 0.45 16.75
C PRO A 107 13.02 -0.35 15.99
#